data_AF-A0A7C3B3P8-F1
#
_entry.id   AF-A0A7C3B3P8-F1
#
_cell.length_a   1.000
_cell.length_b   1.000
_cell.length_c   1.000
_cell.angle_alpha   90.00
_cell.angle_beta   90.00
_cell.angle_gamma   90.00
#
_symmetry.space_group_name_H-M   'P 1'
#
loop_
_entity.id
_entity.type
_entity.pdbx_description
1 polymer ?
#
loop_
_entity_poly.entity_id
_entity_poly.type
_entity_poly.pdbx_seq_one_letter_code
_entity_poly.pdbx_strand_id
1 'polypeptide(L)'
;MTNWTESLPLTFVPLFIAIDALGNVPFFLSLTEGMPLAEKHKAAHIAVGTAAVVGLAFLFFGRFILNLIGISVGSFAIAGGIVLLVLSIKYITTGRMVELIKEEMMAVV
;
A
#
# COMPACT_ATOMS: atom_id res chain seq x y z
N MET A 1 -8.36 35.08 -0.39
CA MET A 1 -8.37 34.18 -1.56
C MET A 1 -7.18 33.26 -1.36
N THR A 2 -7.41 32.06 -0.82
CA THR A 2 -6.33 31.09 -0.56
C THR A 2 -5.70 30.68 -1.89
N ASN A 3 -4.39 30.77 -1.97
CA ASN A 3 -3.63 30.47 -3.18
C ASN A 3 -3.73 28.97 -3.43
N TRP A 4 -4.62 28.54 -4.32
CA TRP A 4 -4.86 27.12 -4.68
C TRP A 4 -3.58 26.38 -5.11
N THR A 5 -2.54 27.13 -5.48
CA THR A 5 -1.21 26.63 -5.80
C THR A 5 -0.44 26.13 -4.58
N GLU A 6 -0.73 26.62 -3.38
CA GLU A 6 -0.10 26.20 -2.13
C GLU A 6 -0.77 24.97 -1.50
N SER A 7 -2.08 24.79 -1.72
CA SER A 7 -2.81 23.64 -1.19
C SER A 7 -2.55 22.34 -1.95
N LEU A 8 -2.18 22.43 -3.23
CA LEU A 8 -1.83 21.27 -4.05
C LEU A 8 -0.61 20.51 -3.48
N PRO A 9 0.57 21.12 -3.26
CA PRO A 9 1.71 20.44 -2.65
C PRO A 9 1.41 19.86 -1.27
N LEU A 10 0.69 20.62 -0.43
CA LEU A 10 0.38 20.22 0.95
C LEU A 10 -0.50 18.96 1.04
N THR A 11 -1.31 18.69 0.01
CA THR A 11 -2.17 17.50 -0.03
C THR A 11 -1.54 16.38 -0.87
N PHE A 12 -0.87 16.74 -1.96
CA PHE A 12 -0.28 15.78 -2.89
C PHE A 12 0.92 15.05 -2.29
N VAL A 13 1.82 15.78 -1.60
CA VAL A 13 3.04 15.17 -1.05
C VAL A 13 2.71 14.08 -0.01
N PRO A 14 1.84 14.30 0.99
CA PRO A 14 1.46 13.24 1.93
C PRO A 14 0.80 12.04 1.23
N LEU A 15 -0.05 12.28 0.23
CA LEU A 15 -0.70 11.21 -0.53
C LEU A 15 0.34 10.37 -1.31
N PHE A 16 1.29 11.02 -1.97
CA PHE A 16 2.35 10.34 -2.72
C PHE A 16 3.23 9.47 -1.82
N ILE A 17 3.56 9.98 -0.62
CA ILE A 17 4.29 9.24 0.40
C ILE A 17 3.44 8.06 0.92
N ALA A 18 2.14 8.27 1.18
CA ALA A 18 1.26 7.24 1.72
C ALA A 18 1.00 6.08 0.75
N ILE A 19 0.98 6.34 -0.56
CA ILE A 19 0.83 5.30 -1.60
C ILE A 19 2.12 4.50 -1.81
N ASP A 20 3.26 5.01 -1.32
CA ASP A 20 4.59 4.44 -1.49
C ASP A 20 4.93 4.18 -2.97
N ALA A 21 4.79 5.22 -3.80
CA ALA A 21 4.98 5.11 -5.24
C ALA A 21 6.40 4.68 -5.64
N LEU A 22 7.42 5.09 -4.88
CA LEU A 22 8.82 4.73 -5.14
C LEU A 22 9.17 3.34 -4.59
N GLY A 23 8.69 3.00 -3.39
CA GLY A 23 8.96 1.71 -2.76
C GLY A 23 8.42 0.57 -3.60
N ASN A 24 7.22 0.70 -4.17
CA ASN A 24 6.56 -0.37 -4.94
C ASN A 24 7.20 -0.69 -6.30
N VAL A 25 7.98 0.21 -6.90
CA VAL A 25 8.59 -0.02 -8.23
C VAL A 25 9.51 -1.26 -8.26
N PRO A 26 10.54 -1.38 -7.40
CA PRO A 26 11.40 -2.57 -7.39
C PRO A 26 10.66 -3.86 -7.04
N PHE A 27 9.62 -3.81 -6.19
CA PHE A 27 8.79 -4.99 -5.92
C PHE A 27 7.97 -5.42 -7.14
N PHE A 28 7.38 -4.47 -7.85
CA PHE A 28 6.63 -4.80 -9.06
C PHE A 28 7.56 -5.37 -10.14
N LEU A 29 8.76 -4.81 -10.30
CA LEU A 29 9.75 -5.31 -11.24
C LEU A 29 10.24 -6.72 -10.89
N SER A 30 10.50 -7.01 -9.61
CA SER A 30 10.92 -8.35 -9.19
C SER A 30 9.80 -9.39 -9.33
N LEU A 31 8.56 -9.01 -9.01
CA LEU A 31 7.40 -9.90 -9.15
C LEU A 31 7.01 -10.18 -10.60
N THR A 32 7.38 -9.29 -11.53
CA THR A 32 7.09 -9.45 -12.96
C THR A 32 8.32 -9.87 -13.77
N GLU A 33 9.43 -10.19 -13.11
CA GLU A 33 10.64 -10.65 -13.78
C GLU A 33 10.36 -11.95 -14.56
N GLY A 34 10.82 -12.03 -15.80
CA GLY A 34 10.57 -13.18 -16.68
C GLY A 34 9.18 -13.23 -17.35
N MET A 35 8.22 -12.38 -16.99
CA MET A 35 6.89 -12.37 -17.63
C MET A 35 6.92 -11.72 -19.04
N PRO A 36 6.15 -12.24 -20.01
CA PRO A 36 5.90 -11.55 -21.28
C PRO A 36 5.24 -10.18 -21.09
N LEU A 37 5.51 -9.23 -22.00
CA LEU A 37 5.02 -7.84 -21.87
C LEU A 37 3.49 -7.74 -21.75
N ALA A 38 2.74 -8.59 -22.46
CA ALA A 38 1.29 -8.63 -22.39
C ALA A 38 0.78 -9.01 -20.98
N GLU A 39 1.46 -9.95 -20.32
CA GLU A 39 1.11 -10.39 -18.97
C GLU A 39 1.49 -9.35 -17.92
N LYS A 40 2.62 -8.66 -18.10
CA LYS A 40 3.03 -7.51 -17.27
C LYS A 40 1.97 -6.40 -17.27
N HIS A 41 1.47 -6.04 -18.44
CA HIS A 41 0.40 -5.05 -18.54
C HIS A 41 -0.88 -5.53 -17.88
N LYS A 42 -1.26 -6.80 -18.06
CA LYS A 42 -2.43 -7.37 -17.39
C LYS A 42 -2.30 -7.30 -15.85
N ALA A 43 -1.14 -7.68 -15.31
CA ALA A 43 -0.84 -7.60 -13.88
C ALA A 43 -0.95 -6.15 -13.37
N ALA A 44 -0.40 -5.19 -14.09
CA ALA A 44 -0.50 -3.76 -13.73
C ALA A 44 -1.97 -3.28 -13.68
N HIS A 45 -2.79 -3.62 -14.68
CA HIS A 45 -4.21 -3.23 -14.69
C HIS A 45 -4.98 -3.86 -13.54
N ILE A 46 -4.71 -5.13 -13.21
CA ILE A 46 -5.34 -5.81 -12.08
C ILE A 46 -4.93 -5.14 -10.76
N ALA A 47 -3.64 -4.85 -10.58
CA ALA A 47 -3.13 -4.19 -9.38
C ALA A 47 -3.77 -2.81 -9.20
N VAL A 48 -3.79 -1.98 -10.24
CA VAL A 48 -4.40 -0.63 -10.21
C VAL A 48 -5.92 -0.73 -9.98
N GLY A 49 -6.60 -1.65 -10.66
CA GLY A 49 -8.03 -1.87 -10.48
C GLY A 49 -8.38 -2.30 -9.06
N THR A 50 -7.60 -3.22 -8.49
CA THR A 50 -7.78 -3.69 -7.11
C THR A 50 -7.54 -2.57 -6.11
N ALA A 51 -6.45 -1.82 -6.25
CA ALA A 51 -6.14 -0.67 -5.41
C ALA A 51 -7.23 0.40 -5.48
N ALA A 52 -7.76 0.69 -6.67
CA ALA A 52 -8.85 1.64 -6.86
C ALA A 52 -10.14 1.17 -6.18
N VAL A 53 -10.53 -0.10 -6.35
CA VAL A 53 -11.75 -0.66 -5.73
C VAL A 53 -11.62 -0.66 -4.21
N VAL A 54 -10.51 -1.12 -3.65
CA VAL A 54 -10.26 -1.13 -2.20
C VAL A 54 -10.23 0.30 -1.66
N GLY A 55 -9.55 1.21 -2.36
CA GLY A 55 -9.48 2.62 -1.98
C GLY A 55 -10.85 3.30 -1.96
N LEU A 56 -11.67 3.10 -3.01
CA LEU A 56 -13.04 3.61 -3.06
C LEU A 56 -13.91 2.99 -1.98
N ALA A 57 -13.82 1.67 -1.75
CA ALA A 57 -14.55 1.02 -0.68
C ALA A 57 -14.19 1.62 0.68
N PHE A 58 -12.90 1.83 0.97
CA PHE A 58 -12.47 2.44 2.22
C PHE A 58 -12.85 3.93 2.32
N LEU A 59 -12.90 4.65 1.20
CA LEU A 59 -13.36 6.04 1.15
C LEU A 59 -14.83 6.16 1.59
N PHE A 60 -15.71 5.29 1.07
CA PHE A 60 -17.14 5.32 1.39
C PHE A 60 -17.49 4.63 2.72
N PHE A 61 -16.84 3.50 3.03
CA PHE A 61 -17.19 2.66 4.18
C PHE A 61 -16.21 2.76 5.35
N GLY A 62 -15.02 3.32 5.16
CA GLY A 62 -13.97 3.33 6.20
C GLY A 62 -14.44 3.98 7.49
N ARG A 63 -15.05 5.16 7.43
CA ARG A 63 -15.57 5.82 8.64
C ARG A 63 -16.70 5.03 9.31
N PHE A 64 -17.54 4.35 8.53
CA PHE A 64 -18.57 3.48 9.07
C PHE A 64 -17.97 2.30 9.84
N ILE A 65 -16.95 1.64 9.27
CA ILE A 65 -16.22 0.53 9.91
C ILE A 65 -15.54 1.00 11.20
N LEU A 66 -14.86 2.15 11.18
CA LEU A 66 -14.21 2.71 12.36
C LEU A 66 -15.19 3.02 13.49
N ASN A 67 -16.35 3.60 13.16
CA ASN A 67 -17.41 3.87 14.13
C ASN A 67 -17.97 2.58 14.74
N LEU A 68 -18.12 1.52 13.94
CA LEU A 68 -18.61 0.22 14.40
C LEU A 68 -17.68 -0.42 15.44
N ILE A 69 -16.36 -0.22 15.26
CA ILE A 69 -15.31 -0.69 16.18
C ILE A 69 -15.12 0.30 17.36
N GLY A 70 -15.76 1.47 17.33
CA GLY A 70 -15.67 2.48 18.38
C GLY A 70 -14.35 3.25 18.39
N ILE A 71 -13.64 3.33 17.26
CA ILE A 71 -12.34 4.01 17.13
C ILE A 71 -12.46 5.29 16.32
N SER A 72 -11.71 6.32 16.74
CA SER A 72 -11.61 7.57 15.97
C SER A 72 -10.66 7.41 14.78
N VAL A 73 -10.84 8.25 13.76
CA VAL A 73 -9.92 8.31 12.61
C VAL A 73 -8.48 8.63 13.07
N GLY A 74 -8.32 9.48 14.09
CA GLY A 74 -7.01 9.79 14.67
C GLY A 74 -6.37 8.57 15.34
N SER A 75 -7.14 7.79 16.10
CA SER A 75 -6.68 6.55 16.72
C SER A 75 -6.25 5.51 15.68
N PHE A 76 -7.00 5.38 14.58
CA PHE A 76 -6.65 4.52 13.46
C PHE A 76 -5.34 4.95 12.77
N ALA A 77 -5.16 6.25 12.54
CA ALA A 77 -3.93 6.78 11.96
C ALA A 77 -2.70 6.52 12.85
N ILE A 78 -2.82 6.69 14.18
CA ILE A 78 -1.74 6.38 15.13
C ILE A 78 -1.42 4.88 15.11
N ALA A 79 -2.43 4.02 15.18
CA ALA A 79 -2.23 2.57 15.14
C ALA A 79 -1.57 2.12 13.83
N GLY A 80 -2.04 2.63 12.69
CA GLY A 80 -1.43 2.39 11.38
C GLY A 80 0.03 2.83 11.33
N GLY A 81 0.34 4.01 11.86
CA GLY A 81 1.72 4.51 11.97
C GLY A 81 2.63 3.59 12.81
N ILE A 82 2.13 3.09 13.95
CA ILE A 82 2.87 2.13 14.79
C ILE A 82 3.11 0.82 14.04
N VAL A 83 2.10 0.29 13.33
CA VAL A 83 2.24 -0.92 12.52
C VAL A 83 3.30 -0.73 11.43
N LEU A 84 3.26 0.39 10.71
CA LEU A 84 4.26 0.71 9.68
C LEU A 84 5.67 0.86 10.25
N LEU A 85 5.81 1.47 11.43
CA LEU A 85 7.10 1.60 12.12
C LEU A 85 7.67 0.21 12.46
N VAL A 86 6.86 -0.65 13.07
CA VAL A 86 7.26 -2.03 13.43
C VAL A 86 7.64 -2.81 12.18
N LEU A 87 6.87 -2.69 11.09
CA LEU A 87 7.14 -3.37 9.84
C LEU A 87 8.44 -2.90 9.19
N SER A 88 8.69 -1.59 9.21
CA SER A 88 9.92 -0.98 8.71
C SER A 88 11.15 -1.48 9.48
N ILE A 89 11.08 -1.52 10.82
CA ILE A 89 12.13 -2.07 11.66
C ILE A 89 12.35 -3.56 11.32
N LYS A 90 11.27 -4.34 11.24
CA LYS A 90 11.34 -5.76 10.89
C LYS A 90 12.04 -5.99 9.56
N TYR A 91 11.70 -5.21 8.53
CA TYR A 91 12.27 -5.33 7.19
C TYR A 91 13.77 -5.01 7.16
N ILE A 92 14.19 -3.93 7.82
CA ILE A 92 15.60 -3.54 7.92
C ILE A 92 16.40 -4.60 8.70
N THR A 93 15.87 -5.10 9.82
CA THR A 93 16.59 -6.08 10.67
C THR A 93 16.65 -7.48 10.05
N THR A 94 15.58 -7.93 9.40
CA THR A 94 15.48 -9.31 8.89
C THR A 94 16.17 -9.48 7.53
N GLY A 95 16.36 -8.40 6.77
CA GLY A 95 17.08 -8.42 5.48
C GLY A 95 16.47 -9.33 4.40
N ARG A 96 15.32 -9.96 4.65
CA ARG A 96 14.63 -10.86 3.72
C ARG A 96 13.27 -10.30 3.33
N MET A 97 13.25 -9.64 2.18
CA MET A 97 12.05 -9.42 1.38
C MET A 97 11.53 -10.71 0.71
N VAL A 98 12.13 -11.88 0.99
CA VAL A 98 12.01 -13.10 0.15
C VAL A 98 11.34 -14.30 0.84
N GLU A 99 11.09 -14.27 2.16
CA GLU A 99 10.61 -15.49 2.85
C GLU A 99 9.11 -15.78 2.66
N LEU A 100 8.28 -14.77 2.34
CA LEU A 100 6.83 -14.97 2.16
C LEU A 100 6.50 -15.75 0.88
N ILE A 101 7.39 -15.77 -0.12
CA ILE A 101 7.22 -16.58 -1.35
C ILE A 101 7.63 -18.04 -1.08
N LYS A 102 8.46 -18.30 -0.08
CA LYS A 102 8.99 -19.64 0.20
C LYS A 102 7.99 -20.53 0.95
N GLU A 103 7.12 -19.96 1.78
CA GLU A 103 6.09 -20.73 2.51
C GLU A 103 4.97 -21.23 1.57
N GLU A 104 4.57 -20.48 0.54
CA GLU A 104 3.59 -20.96 -0.44
C GLU A 104 4.12 -22.14 -1.29
N MET A 105 5.43 -22.19 -1.55
CA MET A 105 6.03 -23.27 -2.34
C MET A 105 6.29 -24.54 -1.52
N MET A 106 6.36 -24.43 -0.19
CA MET A 106 6.51 -25.56 0.75
C MET A 106 5.17 -26.19 1.13
N ALA A 107 4.05 -25.51 0.89
CA ALA A 107 2.69 -26.04 1.10
C ALA A 107 2.21 -26.96 -0.04
N VAL A 108 3.02 -27.15 -1.09
CA VAL A 108 2.76 -28.05 -2.22
C VAL A 108 3.80 -29.18 -2.28
N VAL A 109 4.05 -29.80 -1.12
CA VAL A 109 4.59 -31.17 -1.02
C VAL A 109 3.70 -31.99 -0.10
#